data_AF-A0A7G8GNK3-F1
#
_entry.id   AF-A0A7G8GNK3-F1
#
_cell.length_a   1.000
_cell.length_b   1.000
_cell.length_c   1.000
_cell.angle_alpha   90.00
_cell.angle_beta   90.00
_cell.angle_gamma   90.00
#
_symmetry.space_group_name_H-M   'P 1'
#
loop_
_entity.id
_entity.type
_entity.pdbx_description
1 polymer ?
#
loop_
_entity_poly.entity_id
_entity_poly.type
_entity_poly.pdbx_seq_one_letter_code
_entity_poly.pdbx_strand_id
1 'polypeptide(L)'
;MTVTQPAARRNRRPKKRELFCPAHPEQRIQGNGKKYYLHLLQPEQLEQRGISAKKAQLIINAYPVLVLSNEWLEELFCPECGTSRWCHVIKHDRIEHTVRWAPRELWEQVAHVDPSVANPTVSEYTRREARRHQHKRADGKRFYG
;
A
#
# COMPACT_ATOMS: atom_id res chain seq x y z
N MET A 1 -22.02 55.71 6.91
CA MET A 1 -21.71 54.78 5.81
C MET A 1 -20.64 53.82 6.30
N THR A 2 -21.02 52.63 6.77
CA THR A 2 -20.09 51.61 7.26
C THR A 2 -20.03 50.48 6.24
N VAL A 3 -18.87 50.30 5.63
CA VAL A 3 -18.61 49.22 4.66
C VAL A 3 -18.23 47.97 5.44
N THR A 4 -19.13 46.99 5.48
CA THR A 4 -18.86 45.67 6.04
C THR A 4 -17.98 44.88 5.07
N GLN A 5 -16.73 44.60 5.44
CA GLN A 5 -15.85 43.70 4.69
C GLN A 5 -16.33 42.24 4.85
N PRO A 6 -16.40 41.45 3.77
CA PRO A 6 -16.73 40.03 3.88
C PRO A 6 -15.56 39.25 4.51
N ALA A 7 -15.86 38.43 5.50
CA ALA A 7 -14.89 37.58 6.17
C ALA A 7 -14.20 36.63 5.18
N ALA A 8 -12.86 36.66 5.14
CA ALA A 8 -12.07 35.78 4.32
C ALA A 8 -12.42 34.30 4.63
N ARG A 9 -13.01 33.61 3.65
CA ARG A 9 -13.23 32.16 3.69
C ARG A 9 -11.88 31.48 3.94
N ARG A 10 -11.67 30.96 5.15
CA ARG A 10 -10.50 30.15 5.50
C ARG A 10 -10.45 28.94 4.58
N ASN A 11 -9.66 29.05 3.52
CA ASN A 11 -9.29 27.98 2.62
C ASN A 11 -8.31 27.05 3.37
N ARG A 12 -8.75 26.44 4.47
CA ARG A 12 -7.96 25.47 5.25
C ARG A 12 -7.92 24.19 4.45
N ARG A 13 -7.01 24.14 3.48
CA ARG A 13 -6.69 22.91 2.76
C ARG A 13 -6.36 21.85 3.83
N PRO A 14 -7.04 20.70 3.82
CA PRO A 14 -6.81 19.70 4.86
C PRO A 14 -5.34 19.30 4.88
N LYS A 15 -4.76 19.16 6.08
CA LYS A 15 -3.38 18.69 6.22
C LYS A 15 -3.24 17.36 5.48
N LYS A 16 -2.18 17.26 4.67
CA LYS A 16 -1.82 16.03 3.94
C LYS A 16 -1.30 15.00 4.94
N ARG A 17 -1.44 13.72 4.61
CA ARG A 17 -0.81 12.62 5.38
C ARG A 17 0.69 12.86 5.50
N GLU A 18 1.26 12.49 6.64
CA GLU A 18 2.70 12.52 6.86
C GLU A 18 3.21 11.08 6.94
N LEU A 19 4.14 10.75 6.05
CA LEU A 19 4.78 9.44 5.98
C LEU A 19 6.28 9.66 6.16
N PHE A 20 6.91 8.83 7.00
CA PHE A 20 8.34 8.92 7.30
C PHE A 20 9.07 7.65 6.89
N CYS A 21 10.33 7.79 6.50
CA CYS A 21 11.14 6.64 6.07
C CYS A 21 11.47 5.74 7.26
N PRO A 22 11.26 4.41 7.17
CA PRO A 22 11.67 3.49 8.24
C PRO A 22 13.19 3.49 8.52
N ALA A 23 14.02 3.89 7.55
CA ALA A 23 15.47 4.04 7.73
C ALA A 23 15.89 5.46 8.13
N HIS A 24 15.06 6.47 7.87
CA HIS A 24 15.34 7.88 8.15
C HIS A 24 14.10 8.51 8.80
N PRO A 25 13.95 8.43 10.13
CA PRO A 25 12.72 8.80 10.84
C PRO A 25 12.29 10.27 10.64
N GLU A 26 13.25 11.17 10.43
CA GLU A 26 12.97 12.59 10.18
C GLU A 26 12.61 12.88 8.71
N GLN A 27 12.92 11.94 7.80
CA GLN A 27 12.73 12.14 6.37
C GLN A 27 11.30 11.81 5.96
N ARG A 28 10.60 12.83 5.46
CA ARG A 28 9.30 12.64 4.82
C ARG A 28 9.45 11.93 3.48
N ILE A 29 8.57 10.97 3.24
CA ILE A 29 8.51 10.19 2.00
C ILE A 29 7.17 10.41 1.32
N GLN A 30 7.16 10.24 -0.01
CA GLN A 30 5.97 10.42 -0.82
C GLN A 30 5.78 9.21 -1.73
N GLY A 31 4.51 8.85 -1.94
CA GLY A 31 4.12 7.76 -2.82
C GLY A 31 3.41 8.25 -4.06
N ASN A 32 3.28 7.35 -5.03
CA ASN A 32 2.53 7.56 -6.27
C ASN A 32 0.99 7.60 -6.05
N GLY A 33 0.51 7.35 -4.83
CA GLY A 33 -0.91 7.39 -4.46
C GLY A 33 -1.66 6.09 -4.70
N LYS A 34 -1.02 5.06 -5.29
CA LYS A 34 -1.62 3.73 -5.45
C LYS A 34 -1.54 2.96 -4.13
N LYS A 35 -2.69 2.51 -3.64
CA LYS A 35 -2.81 1.78 -2.38
C LYS A 35 -3.27 0.36 -2.62
N TYR A 36 -2.57 -0.58 -2.02
CA TYR A 36 -2.84 -2.01 -2.11
C TYR A 36 -3.31 -2.49 -0.74
N TYR A 37 -4.63 -2.41 -0.52
CA TYR A 37 -5.23 -2.68 0.78
C TYR A 37 -5.11 -4.16 1.16
N LEU A 38 -4.85 -4.39 2.44
CA LEU A 38 -4.77 -5.73 2.98
C LEU A 38 -6.17 -6.31 3.19
N HIS A 39 -6.34 -7.59 2.91
CA HIS A 39 -7.50 -8.38 3.23
C HIS A 39 -7.14 -9.38 4.33
N LEU A 40 -8.06 -9.58 5.26
CA LEU A 40 -7.98 -10.61 6.27
C LEU A 40 -8.96 -11.71 5.92
N LEU A 41 -8.46 -12.95 6.02
CA LEU A 41 -9.22 -14.18 5.76
C LEU A 41 -9.32 -15.05 7.01
N GLN A 42 -8.50 -14.76 8.02
CA GLN A 42 -8.36 -15.58 9.22
C GLN A 42 -8.66 -14.77 10.48
N PRO A 43 -9.39 -15.32 11.46
CA PRO A 43 -9.71 -14.63 12.70
C PRO A 43 -8.46 -14.30 13.52
N GLU A 44 -7.42 -15.12 13.46
CA GLU A 44 -6.14 -14.90 14.16
C GLU A 44 -5.48 -13.58 13.73
N GLN A 45 -5.68 -13.17 12.48
CA GLN A 45 -5.15 -11.90 11.97
C GLN A 45 -5.86 -10.69 12.58
N LEU A 46 -7.14 -10.84 12.97
CA LEU A 46 -7.88 -9.82 13.71
C LEU A 46 -7.48 -9.83 15.20
N GLU A 47 -7.18 -11.00 15.76
CA GLU A 47 -6.69 -11.13 17.13
C GLU A 47 -5.35 -10.42 17.34
N GLN A 48 -4.42 -10.57 16.40
CA GLN A 48 -3.15 -9.82 16.38
C GLN A 48 -3.35 -8.30 16.36
N ARG A 49 -4.53 -7.83 15.96
CA ARG A 49 -4.94 -6.42 15.94
C ARG A 49 -5.77 -6.01 17.16
N GLY A 50 -5.84 -6.86 18.18
CA GLY A 50 -6.51 -6.59 19.45
C GLY A 50 -8.00 -6.92 19.48
N ILE A 51 -8.54 -7.62 18.47
CA ILE A 51 -9.93 -8.08 18.50
C ILE A 51 -10.02 -9.38 19.30
N SER A 52 -11.01 -9.54 20.16
CA SER A 52 -11.20 -10.79 20.89
C SER A 52 -11.55 -11.95 19.95
N ALA A 53 -11.06 -13.16 20.24
CA ALA A 53 -11.25 -14.35 19.40
C ALA A 53 -12.71 -14.58 18.97
N LYS A 54 -13.66 -14.50 19.91
CA LYS A 54 -15.10 -14.64 19.61
C LYS A 54 -15.60 -13.61 18.60
N LYS A 55 -15.13 -12.37 18.72
CA LYS A 55 -15.52 -11.28 17.82
C LYS A 55 -14.83 -11.41 16.46
N ALA A 56 -13.55 -11.80 16.45
CA ALA A 56 -12.80 -12.08 15.23
C ALA A 56 -13.46 -13.17 14.40
N GLN A 57 -13.83 -14.30 15.02
CA GLN A 57 -14.53 -15.39 14.36
C GLN A 57 -15.88 -14.95 13.78
N LEU A 58 -16.65 -14.19 14.54
CA LEU A 58 -17.96 -13.70 14.08
C LEU A 58 -17.81 -12.75 12.87
N ILE A 59 -16.81 -11.87 12.89
CA ILE A 59 -16.53 -10.95 11.77
C ILE A 59 -16.17 -11.74 10.50
N ILE A 60 -15.25 -12.69 10.59
CA ILE A 60 -14.82 -13.49 9.43
C ILE A 60 -15.95 -14.38 8.90
N ASN A 61 -16.79 -14.94 9.78
CA ASN A 61 -17.94 -15.73 9.34
C ASN A 61 -18.97 -14.88 8.57
N ALA A 62 -19.18 -13.63 8.98
CA ALA A 62 -20.09 -12.70 8.30
C ALA A 62 -19.47 -12.09 7.03
N TYR A 63 -18.16 -11.87 7.04
CA TYR A 63 -17.39 -11.27 5.95
C TYR A 63 -16.16 -12.14 5.68
N PRO A 64 -16.28 -13.19 4.84
CA PRO A 64 -15.19 -14.12 4.57
C PRO A 64 -13.92 -13.47 4.01
N VAL A 65 -14.07 -12.28 3.42
CA VAL A 65 -12.96 -11.42 3.00
C VAL A 65 -13.17 -10.03 3.60
N LEU A 66 -12.37 -9.67 4.60
CA LEU A 66 -12.42 -8.35 5.21
C LEU A 66 -11.27 -7.47 4.71
N VAL A 67 -11.57 -6.44 3.93
CA VAL A 67 -10.57 -5.46 3.48
C VAL A 67 -10.33 -4.41 4.57
N LEU A 68 -9.08 -4.24 4.98
CA LEU A 68 -8.64 -3.23 5.94
C LEU A 68 -8.53 -1.86 5.26
N SER A 69 -9.35 -0.90 5.67
CA SER A 69 -9.29 0.47 5.13
C SER A 69 -8.15 1.32 5.72
N ASN A 70 -7.56 0.87 6.82
CA ASN A 70 -6.49 1.54 7.56
C ASN A 70 -5.10 0.94 7.29
N GLU A 71 -4.98 -0.16 6.54
CA GLU A 71 -3.70 -0.81 6.27
C GLU A 71 -3.55 -1.15 4.79
N TRP A 72 -2.41 -0.78 4.21
CA TRP A 72 -2.11 -1.04 2.80
C TRP A 72 -0.61 -1.10 2.53
N LEU A 73 -0.25 -1.63 1.36
CA LEU A 73 1.07 -1.49 0.78
C LEU A 73 1.10 -0.31 -0.20
N GLU A 74 2.17 0.48 -0.14
CA GLU A 74 2.41 1.60 -1.04
C GLU A 74 3.90 1.68 -1.39
N GLU A 75 4.20 1.97 -2.66
CA GLU A 75 5.55 2.26 -3.09
C GLU A 75 5.88 3.73 -2.76
N LEU A 76 6.89 3.92 -1.90
CA LEU A 76 7.28 5.22 -1.36
C LEU A 76 8.73 5.54 -1.74
N PHE A 77 8.96 6.75 -2.24
CA PHE A 77 10.30 7.26 -2.53
C PHE A 77 10.87 7.99 -1.33
N CYS A 78 12.11 7.66 -0.98
CA CYS A 78 12.88 8.35 0.04
C CYS A 78 14.06 9.10 -0.60
N PRO A 79 14.14 10.44 -0.48
CA PRO A 79 15.25 11.24 -1.01
C PRO A 79 16.61 10.82 -0.45
N GLU A 80 16.69 10.57 0.85
CA GLU A 80 17.92 10.14 1.53
C GLU A 80 18.37 8.72 1.12
N CYS A 81 17.43 7.82 0.83
CA CYS A 81 17.78 6.50 0.29
C CYS A 81 18.09 6.54 -1.21
N GLY A 82 17.67 7.58 -1.93
CA GLY A 82 17.74 7.67 -3.39
C GLY A 82 16.92 6.62 -4.15
N THR A 83 15.96 5.95 -3.50
CA THR A 83 15.21 4.84 -4.11
C THR A 83 13.76 4.75 -3.64
N SER A 84 12.92 4.13 -4.47
CA SER A 84 11.55 3.75 -4.11
C SER A 84 11.54 2.35 -3.49
N ARG A 85 10.79 2.19 -2.40
CA ARG A 85 10.62 0.91 -1.73
C ARG A 85 9.17 0.71 -1.34
N TRP A 86 8.76 -0.55 -1.30
CA TRP A 86 7.45 -0.92 -0.82
C TRP A 86 7.39 -0.86 0.70
N CYS A 87 6.38 -0.13 1.19
CA CYS A 87 6.15 0.05 2.60
C CYS A 87 4.75 -0.42 2.98
N HIS A 88 4.66 -1.05 4.14
CA HIS A 88 3.41 -1.25 4.86
C HIS A 88 3.07 0.05 5.59
N VAL A 89 1.90 0.59 5.27
CA VAL A 89 1.39 1.82 5.87
C VAL A 89 0.19 1.47 6.73
N ILE A 90 0.26 1.83 8.00
CA ILE A 90 -0.84 1.72 8.98
C ILE A 90 -1.31 3.12 9.31
N LYS A 91 -2.57 3.41 9.03
CA LYS A 91 -3.21 4.68 9.31
C LYS A 91 -3.78 4.67 10.73
N HIS A 92 -3.32 5.61 11.56
CA HIS A 92 -3.88 5.85 12.90
C HIS A 92 -4.90 6.98 12.86
N ASP A 93 -4.62 8.04 12.11
CA ASP A 93 -5.54 9.17 11.89
C ASP A 93 -5.38 9.73 10.46
N ARG A 94 -5.99 10.88 10.17
CA ARG A 94 -5.86 11.58 8.89
C ARG A 94 -4.42 11.94 8.55
N ILE A 95 -3.60 12.25 9.55
CA ILE A 95 -2.22 12.74 9.36
C ILE A 95 -1.21 11.69 9.80
N GLU A 96 -1.43 11.08 10.97
CA GLU A 96 -0.51 10.14 11.60
C GLU A 96 -0.61 8.74 10.99
N HIS A 97 0.55 8.23 10.58
CA HIS A 97 0.69 6.90 10.00
C HIS A 97 1.98 6.26 10.50
N THR A 98 1.95 4.96 10.74
CA THR A 98 3.16 4.15 10.87
C THR A 98 3.56 3.62 9.50
N VAL A 99 4.85 3.69 9.20
CA VAL A 99 5.43 3.14 7.98
C VAL A 99 6.49 2.12 8.36
N ARG A 100 6.44 0.94 7.75
CA ARG A 100 7.44 -0.12 7.88
C ARG A 100 7.79 -0.65 6.50
N TRP A 101 8.96 -1.28 6.36
CA TRP A 101 9.24 -2.03 5.13
C TRP A 101 8.22 -3.17 4.99
N ALA A 102 7.67 -3.34 3.79
CA ALA A 102 6.69 -4.38 3.54
C ALA A 102 7.38 -5.76 3.58
N PRO A 103 7.07 -6.62 4.57
CA PRO A 103 7.60 -7.98 4.59
C PRO A 103 6.94 -8.82 3.49
N ARG A 104 7.58 -9.93 3.09
CA ARG A 104 7.14 -10.74 1.93
C ARG A 104 5.76 -11.35 2.18
N GLU A 105 5.52 -11.82 3.39
CA GLU A 105 4.32 -12.54 3.81
C GLU A 105 3.07 -11.64 3.74
N LEU A 106 3.27 -10.32 3.84
CA LEU A 106 2.19 -9.35 3.76
C LEU A 106 1.62 -9.22 2.35
N TRP A 107 2.36 -9.62 1.32
CA TRP A 107 1.91 -9.60 -0.07
C TRP A 107 0.82 -10.62 -0.37
N GLU A 108 0.79 -11.72 0.38
CA GLU A 108 -0.26 -12.75 0.27
C GLU A 108 -1.63 -12.20 0.71
N GLN A 109 -1.62 -11.13 1.51
CA GLN A 109 -2.82 -10.50 2.06
C GLN A 109 -3.32 -9.32 1.22
N VAL A 110 -2.76 -9.02 0.04
CA VAL A 110 -3.22 -7.86 -0.76
C VAL A 110 -4.41 -8.23 -1.64
N ALA A 111 -5.53 -7.51 -1.52
CA ALA A 111 -6.67 -7.71 -2.41
C ALA A 111 -6.32 -7.22 -3.83
N HIS A 112 -6.66 -8.00 -4.85
CA HIS A 112 -6.51 -7.64 -6.26
C HIS A 112 -5.06 -7.35 -6.72
N VAL A 113 -4.11 -8.21 -6.36
CA VAL A 113 -2.92 -8.34 -7.22
C VAL A 113 -3.40 -8.98 -8.52
N ASP A 114 -3.83 -8.14 -9.46
CA ASP A 114 -3.88 -8.52 -10.87
C ASP A 114 -2.50 -9.12 -11.20
N PRO A 115 -2.40 -10.35 -11.73
CA PRO A 115 -1.11 -10.95 -12.11
C PRO A 115 -0.32 -10.09 -13.13
N SER A 116 -0.94 -9.05 -13.71
CA SER A 116 -0.29 -8.01 -14.49
C SER A 116 0.58 -7.03 -13.67
N VAL A 117 0.30 -6.85 -12.37
CA VAL A 117 1.06 -6.03 -11.43
C VAL A 117 2.09 -6.92 -10.74
N ALA A 118 3.36 -6.64 -11.03
CA ALA A 118 4.46 -7.53 -10.69
C ALA A 118 4.62 -7.74 -9.18
N ASN A 119 4.83 -9.00 -8.79
CA ASN A 119 5.30 -9.39 -7.47
C ASN A 119 6.61 -8.63 -7.17
N PRO A 120 6.70 -7.81 -6.11
CA PRO A 120 7.87 -6.97 -5.86
C PRO A 120 9.08 -7.72 -5.35
N THR A 121 8.99 -9.03 -5.21
CA THR A 121 10.14 -9.88 -4.90
C THR A 121 10.88 -10.34 -6.15
N VAL A 122 10.36 -10.07 -7.35
CA VAL A 122 11.10 -10.26 -8.60
C VAL A 122 11.76 -8.95 -9.03
N SER A 123 13.09 -8.99 -9.17
CA SER A 123 13.87 -7.88 -9.70
C SER A 123 13.38 -7.45 -11.08
N GLU A 124 13.67 -6.22 -11.48
CA GLU A 124 13.37 -5.71 -12.83
C GLU A 124 13.93 -6.60 -13.96
N TYR A 125 15.05 -7.27 -13.68
CA TYR A 125 15.66 -8.27 -14.55
C TYR A 125 14.79 -9.52 -14.69
N THR A 126 14.38 -10.14 -13.58
CA THR A 126 13.50 -11.32 -13.58
C THR A 126 12.14 -11.00 -14.22
N ARG A 127 11.65 -9.76 -14.04
CA ARG A 127 10.44 -9.24 -14.72
C ARG A 127 10.60 -9.19 -16.24
N ARG A 128 11.76 -8.74 -16.73
CA ARG A 128 12.05 -8.64 -18.17
C ARG A 128 12.10 -10.02 -18.82
N GLU A 129 12.77 -10.99 -18.22
CA GLU A 129 12.88 -12.34 -18.77
C GLU A 129 11.55 -13.10 -18.76
N ALA A 130 10.73 -12.96 -17.71
CA ALA A 130 9.40 -13.60 -17.65
C ALA A 130 8.45 -13.14 -18.77
N ARG A 131 8.51 -11.85 -19.15
CA ARG A 131 7.71 -11.29 -20.26
C ARG A 131 8.25 -11.68 -21.65
N ARG A 132 9.54 -12.02 -21.74
CA ARG A 132 10.18 -12.41 -23.01
C ARG A 132 9.55 -13.66 -23.64
N HIS A 133 9.05 -14.59 -22.82
CA HIS A 133 8.33 -15.78 -23.31
C HIS A 133 6.86 -15.53 -23.68
N GLN A 134 6.29 -14.39 -23.26
CA GLN A 134 4.92 -13.98 -23.65
C GLN A 134 4.90 -13.25 -24.99
N HIS A 135 5.97 -12.55 -25.35
CA HIS A 135 6.14 -11.98 -26.68
C HIS A 135 6.44 -13.10 -27.69
N LYS A 136 5.50 -13.34 -28.60
CA LYS A 136 5.74 -14.16 -29.79
C LYS A 136 6.58 -13.38 -30.78
N ARG A 137 7.53 -14.05 -31.42
CA ARG A 137 8.22 -13.52 -32.60
C ARG A 137 7.22 -13.30 -33.74
N ALA A 138 7.61 -12.55 -34.76
CA ALA A 138 6.77 -12.34 -35.96
C ALA A 138 6.37 -13.67 -36.66
N ASP A 139 7.11 -14.75 -36.41
CA ASP A 139 6.82 -16.11 -36.88
C ASP A 139 5.86 -16.91 -35.97
N GLY A 140 5.34 -16.29 -34.90
CA GLY A 140 4.44 -16.93 -33.93
C GLY A 140 5.14 -17.86 -32.93
N LYS A 141 6.46 -18.08 -33.04
CA LYS A 141 7.22 -18.95 -32.13
C LYS A 141 7.67 -18.18 -30.89
N ARG A 142 7.81 -18.92 -29.78
CA ARG A 142 8.36 -18.40 -28.53
C ARG A 142 9.87 -18.22 -28.68
N PHE A 143 10.42 -17.22 -28.01
CA PHE A 143 11.87 -17.15 -27.79
C PHE A 143 12.25 -18.28 -26.83
N TYR A 144 13.02 -19.25 -27.32
CA TYR A 144 13.74 -20.20 -26.49
C TYR A 144 15.19 -19.74 -26.46
N GLY A 145 15.74 -19.60 -25.25
CA GLY A 145 17.17 -19.49 -24.97
C GLY A 145 17.58 -20.74 -24.22
#